data_AF-A0A2L2SSG8-F1
#
_entry.id   AF-A0A2L2SSG8-F1
#
_cell.length_a   1.000
_cell.length_b   1.000
_cell.length_c   1.000
_cell.angle_alpha   90.00
_cell.angle_beta   90.00
_cell.angle_gamma   90.00
#
_symmetry.space_group_name_H-M   'P 1'
#
loop_
_entity.id
_entity.type
_entity.pdbx_description
1 polymer ?
#
loop_
_entity_poly.entity_id
_entity_poly.type
_entity_poly.pdbx_seq_one_letter_code
_entity_poly.pdbx_strand_id
1 'polypeptide(L)'
;MSLPAGKISWIGSIGACLLFFVGALTSCLVYANTVRWILSIGIILQFFGLIPTSVCREYWQYPRAQGVLIGLGHGLIFCPALAVLSTHFATWRPAEIGFDLCGSAVGGSLIRLIR
;
A
#
# COMPACT_ATOMS: atom_id res chain seq x y z
N MET A 1 -18.33 11.85 -16.77
CA MET A 1 -18.53 10.48 -17.30
C MET A 1 -18.82 9.57 -16.11
N SER A 2 -20.11 9.37 -15.82
CA SER A 2 -20.60 8.61 -14.66
C SER A 2 -20.44 7.11 -14.89
N LEU A 3 -19.25 6.59 -14.58
CA LEU A 3 -19.04 5.15 -14.54
C LEU A 3 -19.79 4.57 -13.33
N PRO A 4 -20.53 3.46 -13.47
CA PRO A 4 -21.25 2.85 -12.36
C PRO A 4 -20.25 2.48 -11.25
N ALA A 5 -20.58 2.82 -10.00
CA ALA A 5 -19.70 2.67 -8.83
C ALA A 5 -19.13 1.25 -8.67
N GLY A 6 -19.85 0.22 -9.14
CA GLY A 6 -19.39 -1.16 -9.16
C GLY A 6 -18.11 -1.40 -9.98
N LYS A 7 -17.89 -0.64 -11.07
CA LYS A 7 -16.66 -0.77 -11.87
C LYS A 7 -15.43 -0.18 -11.20
N ILE A 8 -15.60 0.73 -10.23
CA ILE A 8 -14.50 1.37 -9.48
C ILE A 8 -14.21 0.58 -8.21
N SER A 9 -15.24 0.08 -7.54
CA SER A 9 -15.13 -0.67 -6.29
C SER A 9 -14.26 -1.94 -6.43
N TRP A 10 -14.39 -2.67 -7.54
CA TRP A 10 -13.63 -3.91 -7.76
C TRP A 10 -12.11 -3.71 -7.81
N ILE A 11 -11.61 -2.53 -8.23
CA ILE A 11 -10.18 -2.21 -8.20
C ILE A 11 -9.67 -2.20 -6.76
N GLY A 12 -10.43 -1.58 -5.84
CA GLY A 12 -10.10 -1.53 -4.43
C GLY A 12 -10.10 -2.93 -3.80
N SER A 13 -11.09 -3.77 -4.15
CA SER A 13 -11.16 -5.15 -3.66
C SER A 13 -9.98 -6.01 -4.13
N ILE A 14 -9.55 -5.86 -5.39
CA ILE A 14 -8.35 -6.53 -5.92
C ILE A 14 -7.11 -6.02 -5.17
N GLY A 15 -6.96 -4.70 -5.00
CA GLY A 15 -5.83 -4.13 -4.26
C GLY A 15 -5.75 -4.65 -2.83
N ALA A 16 -6.87 -4.73 -2.12
CA ALA A 16 -6.95 -5.29 -0.77
C ALA A 16 -6.62 -6.79 -0.74
N CYS A 17 -7.14 -7.57 -1.70
CA CYS A 17 -6.85 -9.00 -1.80
C CYS A 17 -5.35 -9.26 -2.02
N LEU A 18 -4.72 -8.54 -2.96
CA LEU A 18 -3.28 -8.65 -3.18
C LEU A 18 -2.47 -8.17 -1.97
N LEU A 19 -2.89 -7.09 -1.31
CA LEU A 19 -2.22 -6.62 -0.10
C LEU A 19 -2.17 -7.71 0.98
N PHE A 20 -3.28 -8.40 1.26
CA PHE A 20 -3.28 -9.48 2.24
C PHE A 20 -2.48 -10.69 1.79
N PHE A 21 -2.63 -11.11 0.53
CA PHE A 21 -1.92 -12.27 -0.02
C PHE A 21 -0.40 -12.07 0.01
N VAL A 22 0.05 -10.91 -0.45
CA VAL A 22 1.47 -10.57 -0.53
C VAL A 22 2.02 -10.20 0.84
N GLY A 23 1.23 -9.53 1.69
CA GLY A 23 1.57 -9.29 3.08
C GLY A 23 1.84 -10.61 3.82
N ALA A 24 1.02 -11.64 3.60
CA ALA A 24 1.25 -12.96 4.16
C ALA A 24 2.55 -13.59 3.63
N LEU A 25 2.78 -13.57 2.31
CA LEU A 25 4.04 -14.09 1.73
C LEU A 25 5.27 -13.35 2.26
N THR A 26 5.20 -12.02 2.31
CA THR A 26 6.30 -11.17 2.76
C THR A 26 6.60 -11.41 4.23
N SER A 27 5.57 -11.59 5.06
CA SER A 27 5.70 -11.86 6.49
C SER A 27 6.49 -13.15 6.79
N CYS A 28 6.38 -14.17 5.92
CA CYS A 28 7.20 -15.38 6.02
C CYS A 28 8.66 -15.16 5.59
N LEU A 29 8.92 -14.19 4.71
CA LEU A 29 10.25 -13.90 4.17
C LEU A 29 11.04 -12.83 4.96
N VAL A 30 10.50 -12.33 6.07
CA VAL A 30 11.17 -11.33 6.91
C VAL A 30 12.36 -11.97 7.66
N TYR A 31 13.51 -11.92 7.01
CA TYR A 31 14.82 -12.09 7.63
C TYR A 31 15.48 -10.72 7.82
N ALA A 32 16.30 -10.56 8.87
CA ALA A 32 16.85 -9.26 9.30
C ALA A 32 17.60 -8.49 8.19
N ASN A 33 18.23 -9.18 7.24
CA ASN A 33 18.92 -8.58 6.10
C ASN A 33 18.03 -8.37 4.86
N THR A 34 16.94 -9.12 4.74
CA THR A 34 16.00 -9.09 3.60
C THR A 34 15.01 -7.93 3.72
N VAL A 35 14.72 -7.45 4.93
CA VAL A 35 13.81 -6.32 5.20
C VAL A 35 14.14 -5.08 4.35
N ARG A 36 15.42 -4.70 4.28
CA ARG A 36 15.84 -3.50 3.54
C ARG A 36 15.66 -3.65 2.03
N TRP A 37 15.92 -4.85 1.50
CA TRP A 37 15.72 -5.17 0.09
C TRP A 37 14.24 -5.21 -0.29
N ILE A 38 13.39 -5.83 0.54
CA ILE A 38 11.94 -5.88 0.35
C ILE A 38 11.34 -4.47 0.32
N LEU A 39 11.75 -3.60 1.25
CA LEU A 39 11.33 -2.21 1.29
C LEU A 39 11.71 -1.46 0.01
N SER A 40 12.96 -1.56 -0.43
CA SER A 40 13.41 -0.90 -1.66
C SER A 40 12.64 -1.39 -2.90
N ILE A 41 12.41 -2.70 -3.02
CA ILE A 41 11.63 -3.29 -4.13
C ILE A 41 10.19 -2.80 -4.09
N GLY A 42 9.55 -2.78 -2.90
CA GLY A 42 8.20 -2.30 -2.72
C GLY A 42 8.04 -0.83 -3.15
N ILE A 43 8.98 0.03 -2.75
CA ILE A 43 8.98 1.46 -3.12
C ILE A 43 9.10 1.62 -4.63
N ILE A 44 10.04 0.93 -5.27
CA ILE A 44 10.22 0.97 -6.73
C ILE A 44 8.93 0.52 -7.42
N LEU A 45 8.29 -0.55 -6.94
CA LEU A 45 7.04 -1.06 -7.50
C LEU A 45 5.89 -0.06 -7.33
N GLN A 46 5.82 0.64 -6.19
CA GLN A 46 4.87 1.72 -5.94
C GLN A 46 5.05 2.87 -6.94
N PHE A 47 6.28 3.33 -7.15
CA PHE A 47 6.60 4.37 -8.12
C PHE A 47 6.22 3.95 -9.54
N PHE A 48 6.59 2.72 -9.94
CA PHE A 48 6.19 2.16 -11.24
C PHE A 48 4.68 1.98 -11.39
N GLY A 49 3.92 1.80 -10.31
CA GLY A 49 2.46 1.75 -10.34
C GLY A 49 1.80 3.14 -10.43
N LEU A 50 2.47 4.19 -9.94
CA LEU A 50 1.94 5.56 -9.89
C LEU A 50 2.30 6.39 -11.15
N ILE A 51 3.46 6.14 -11.76
CA ILE A 51 3.89 6.84 -12.98
C ILE A 51 2.91 6.65 -14.17
N PRO A 52 2.40 5.44 -14.47
CA PRO A 52 1.49 5.21 -15.59
C PRO A 52 0.13 5.90 -15.40
N THR A 53 -0.26 6.18 -14.15
CA THR A 53 -1.55 6.78 -13.80
C THR A 53 -1.74 8.16 -14.43
N SER A 54 -0.64 8.89 -14.71
CA SER A 54 -0.71 10.21 -15.36
C SER A 54 -0.87 10.15 -16.88
N VAL A 55 -0.62 9.00 -17.52
CA VAL A 55 -0.60 8.87 -19.00
C VAL A 55 -1.76 8.04 -19.52
N CYS A 56 -2.29 7.11 -18.73
CA CYS A 56 -3.47 6.36 -19.13
C CYS A 56 -4.66 7.31 -19.34
N ARG A 57 -5.38 7.19 -20.46
CA ARG A 57 -6.66 7.89 -20.70
C ARG A 57 -7.87 6.94 -20.68
N GLU A 58 -7.63 5.63 -20.59
CA GLU A 58 -8.66 4.59 -20.62
C GLU A 58 -8.83 3.85 -19.29
N TYR A 59 -10.09 3.72 -18.87
CA TYR A 59 -10.51 3.09 -17.62
C TYR A 59 -10.04 1.63 -17.44
N TRP A 60 -9.77 0.90 -18.53
CA TRP A 60 -9.38 -0.51 -18.49
C TRP A 60 -7.90 -0.72 -18.17
N GLN A 61 -7.06 0.30 -18.36
CA GLN A 61 -5.61 0.20 -18.16
C GLN A 61 -5.20 0.55 -16.73
N TYR A 62 -5.98 1.41 -16.05
CA TYR A 62 -5.78 1.77 -14.64
C TYR A 62 -5.83 0.57 -13.66
N PRO A 63 -6.81 -0.35 -13.71
CA PRO A 63 -6.87 -1.51 -12.83
C PRO A 63 -5.64 -2.40 -12.89
N ARG A 64 -5.10 -2.60 -14.10
CA ARG A 64 -4.00 -3.54 -14.36
C ARG A 64 -2.67 -3.01 -13.89
N ALA A 65 -2.38 -1.73 -14.17
CA ALA A 65 -1.13 -1.11 -13.74
C ALA A 65 -1.20 -0.70 -12.27
N GLN A 66 -2.25 0.01 -11.89
CA GLN A 66 -2.34 0.62 -10.56
C GLN A 66 -2.78 -0.41 -9.51
N GLY A 67 -3.84 -1.18 -9.76
CA GLY A 67 -4.37 -2.13 -8.77
C GLY A 67 -3.39 -3.24 -8.40
N VAL A 68 -2.68 -3.79 -9.38
CA VAL A 68 -1.71 -4.87 -9.15
C VAL A 68 -0.38 -4.32 -8.62
N LEU A 69 0.26 -3.34 -9.27
CA LEU A 69 1.57 -2.88 -8.81
C LEU A 69 1.50 -2.13 -7.47
N ILE A 70 0.49 -1.28 -7.26
CA ILE A 70 0.33 -0.56 -5.99
C ILE A 70 -0.12 -1.53 -4.89
N GLY A 71 -1.01 -2.49 -5.20
CA GLY A 71 -1.43 -3.53 -4.24
C GLY A 71 -0.26 -4.42 -3.78
N LEU A 72 0.56 -4.89 -4.72
CA LEU A 72 1.79 -5.63 -4.44
C LEU A 72 2.77 -4.75 -3.62
N GLY A 73 3.06 -3.54 -4.07
CA GLY A 73 4.01 -2.63 -3.41
C GLY A 73 3.60 -2.32 -1.97
N HIS A 74 2.31 -2.04 -1.74
CA HIS A 74 1.80 -1.71 -0.41
C HIS A 74 1.86 -2.92 0.53
N GLY A 75 1.60 -4.14 0.02
CA GLY A 75 1.79 -5.38 0.79
C GLY A 75 3.25 -5.65 1.18
N LEU A 76 4.19 -5.35 0.27
CA LEU A 76 5.64 -5.48 0.53
C LEU A 76 6.17 -4.44 1.50
N ILE A 77 5.60 -3.23 1.56
CA ILE A 77 6.09 -2.14 2.44
C ILE A 77 5.46 -2.24 3.83
N PHE A 78 4.15 -2.54 3.92
CA PHE A 78 3.42 -2.51 5.18
C PHE A 78 3.97 -3.50 6.21
N CYS A 79 4.29 -4.73 5.78
CA CYS A 79 4.78 -5.78 6.66
C CYS A 79 6.17 -5.46 7.30
N PRO A 80 7.22 -5.11 6.52
CA PRO A 80 8.50 -4.71 7.09
C PRO A 80 8.44 -3.38 7.85
N ALA A 81 7.57 -2.44 7.47
CA ALA A 81 7.38 -1.21 8.25
C ALA A 81 6.91 -1.53 9.68
N LEU A 82 5.92 -2.42 9.83
CA LEU A 82 5.47 -2.91 11.13
C LEU A 82 6.57 -3.69 11.88
N ALA A 83 7.35 -4.52 11.17
CA ALA A 83 8.45 -5.26 11.78
C ALA A 83 9.55 -4.31 12.32
N VAL A 84 9.91 -3.27 11.57
CA VAL A 84 10.88 -2.25 11.98
C VAL A 84 10.35 -1.44 13.17
N LEU A 85 9.09 -0.99 13.15
CA LEU A 85 8.45 -0.33 14.29
C LEU A 85 8.50 -1.22 15.56
N SER A 86 8.18 -2.50 15.41
CA SER A 86 8.17 -3.45 16.54
C SER A 86 9.56 -3.71 17.16
N THR A 87 10.62 -3.61 16.35
CA THR A 87 12.00 -3.88 16.77
C THR A 87 12.71 -2.64 17.29
N HIS A 88 12.43 -1.45 16.74
CA HIS A 88 13.05 -0.21 17.16
C HIS A 88 12.45 0.33 18.47
N PHE A 89 11.15 0.11 18.70
CA PHE A 89 10.46 0.62 19.89
C PHE A 89 9.78 -0.50 20.68
N ALA A 90 10.60 -1.40 21.22
CA ALA A 90 10.12 -2.57 21.96
C ALA A 90 9.19 -2.21 23.13
N THR A 91 9.39 -1.05 23.78
CA THR A 91 8.66 -0.59 24.97
C THR A 91 7.37 0.19 24.65
N TRP A 92 7.28 0.83 23.47
CA TRP A 92 6.16 1.74 23.12
C TRP A 92 5.41 1.33 21.84
N ARG A 93 5.53 0.07 21.42
CA ARG A 93 4.92 -0.51 20.20
C ARG A 93 3.48 -0.04 19.92
N PRO A 94 2.52 -0.13 20.87
CA PRO A 94 1.13 0.25 20.57
C PRO A 94 0.92 1.75 20.34
N ALA A 95 1.75 2.61 20.96
CA ALA A 95 1.66 4.06 20.78
C ALA A 95 2.13 4.47 19.38
N GLU A 96 3.21 3.86 18.89
CA GLU A 96 3.74 4.16 17.56
C GLU A 96 2.84 3.67 16.43
N ILE A 97 2.33 2.45 16.55
CA ILE A 97 1.34 1.91 15.61
C ILE A 97 0.09 2.81 15.63
N GLY A 98 -0.32 3.29 16.81
CA GLY A 98 -1.42 4.26 16.94
C GLY A 98 -1.13 5.58 16.22
N PHE A 99 0.10 6.08 16.26
CA PHE A 99 0.51 7.29 15.56
C PHE A 99 0.50 7.11 14.03
N ASP A 100 1.01 5.98 13.53
CA ASP A 100 0.96 5.60 12.11
C ASP A 100 -0.48 5.55 11.58
N LEU A 101 -1.37 4.89 12.33
CA LEU A 101 -2.80 4.81 12.01
C LEU A 101 -3.49 6.19 12.03
N CYS A 102 -3.12 7.06 12.98
CA CYS A 102 -3.60 8.44 13.03
C CYS A 102 -3.27 9.21 11.75
N GLY A 103 -2.08 9.00 11.17
CA GLY A 103 -1.69 9.62 9.90
C GLY A 103 -2.65 9.30 8.75
N SER A 104 -3.08 8.04 8.63
CA SER A 104 -4.07 7.64 7.61
C SER A 104 -5.43 8.34 7.78
N ALA A 105 -5.90 8.51 9.03
CA ALA A 105 -7.17 9.20 9.29
C ALA A 105 -7.10 10.69 8.95
N VAL A 106 -5.98 11.35 9.28
CA VAL A 106 -5.76 12.77 8.97
C VAL A 106 -5.69 13.00 7.47
N GLY A 107 -4.96 12.16 6.72
CA GLY A 107 -4.86 12.29 5.27
C GLY A 107 -6.22 12.17 4.56
N GLY A 108 -7.05 11.22 4.99
CA GLY A 108 -8.42 11.05 4.48
C GLY A 108 -9.34 12.23 4.80
N SER A 109 -9.12 12.89 5.94
CA SER A 109 -9.89 14.07 6.36
C SER A 109 -9.45 15.32 5.58
N LEU A 110 -8.14 15.49 5.37
CA LEU A 110 -7.55 16.60 4.64
C LEU A 110 -7.92 16.59 3.16
N ILE A 111 -7.88 15.43 2.50
CA ILE A 111 -8.26 15.32 1.08
C ILE A 111 -9.76 15.61 0.86
N ARG A 112 -10.61 15.33 1.86
CA ARG A 112 -12.04 15.66 1.84
C ARG A 112 -12.32 17.14 2.11
N LEU A 113 -11.41 17.85 2.77
CA LEU A 113 -11.55 19.28 3.04
C LEU A 113 -11.17 20.12 1.80
N ILE A 114 -10.19 19.66 1.02
CA ILE A 114 -9.66 20.34 -0.16
C ILE A 114 -10.52 20.15 -1.42
N ARG A 115 -11.44 19.17 -1.42
CA ARG A 115 -12.26 18.80 -2.58
C ARG A 115 -13.73 19.09 -2.33
#